data_AF-B4W3H2-F1
#
_entry.id   AF-B4W3H2-F1
#
_cell.length_a   1.000
_cell.length_b   1.000
_cell.length_c   1.000
_cell.angle_alpha   90.00
_cell.angle_beta   90.00
_cell.angle_gamma   90.00
#
_symmetry.space_group_name_H-M   'P 1'
#
loop_
_entity.id
_entity.type
_entity.pdbx_description
1 polymer ?
#
loop_
_entity_poly.entity_id
_entity_poly.type
_entity_poly.pdbx_seq_one_letter_code
_entity_poly.pdbx_strand_id
1 'polypeptide(L)'
;MNKNALKTLYRSSDINDLWKYGANQKLINHPRYGSISPNEYRQKFNQKPCPFCGKKMVHGKFSHSTQSHQEALKRGYQYQDANGVDCINKAGNYYFHPNYVTLDHRVNKARCPELLFESSNLQIICWKCNREKGDNNNFEAEHTLNFVRDLAKEALNRYKLL
;
A
#
# COMPACT_ATOMS: atom_id res chain seq x y z
N MET A 1 -4.40 6.66 36.35
CA MET A 1 -4.95 6.85 35.00
C MET A 1 -4.12 6.04 34.01
N ASN A 2 -4.72 5.07 33.31
CA ASN A 2 -4.00 4.23 32.35
C ASN A 2 -3.67 5.05 31.08
N LYS A 3 -2.38 5.18 30.71
CA LYS A 3 -1.91 5.93 29.53
C LYS A 3 -2.53 5.43 28.21
N ASN A 4 -3.08 4.22 28.19
CA ASN A 4 -3.80 3.68 27.04
C ASN A 4 -5.20 4.28 26.83
N ALA A 5 -5.76 4.95 27.85
CA ALA A 5 -7.05 5.64 27.73
C ALA A 5 -6.93 6.99 26.99
N LEU A 6 -5.72 7.45 26.68
CA LEU A 6 -5.44 8.67 25.90
C LEU A 6 -5.10 8.38 24.43
N LYS A 7 -5.24 7.12 23.98
CA LYS A 7 -4.89 6.70 22.63
C LYS A 7 -6.16 6.43 21.83
N THR A 8 -6.41 7.33 20.87
CA THR A 8 -7.44 7.34 19.82
C THR A 8 -8.90 7.52 20.28
N LEU A 9 -9.57 8.54 19.72
CA LEU A 9 -11.02 8.77 19.85
C LEU A 9 -11.85 7.57 19.34
N TYR A 10 -11.25 6.71 18.51
CA TYR A 10 -11.87 5.53 17.91
C TYR A 10 -11.02 4.28 18.15
N ARG A 11 -11.66 3.12 18.29
CA ARG A 11 -10.96 1.83 18.41
C ARG A 11 -10.56 1.34 17.02
N SER A 12 -9.33 0.86 16.89
CA SER A 12 -8.82 0.33 15.62
C SER A 12 -9.65 -0.84 15.06
N SER A 13 -10.32 -1.61 15.93
CA SER A 13 -11.26 -2.67 15.55
C SER A 13 -12.41 -2.12 14.72
N ASP A 14 -13.04 -1.05 15.20
CA ASP A 14 -14.27 -0.50 14.65
C ASP A 14 -13.98 0.09 13.26
N ILE A 15 -12.83 0.76 13.12
CA ILE A 15 -12.34 1.27 11.84
C ILE A 15 -12.04 0.15 10.85
N ASN A 16 -11.49 -0.97 11.33
CA ASN A 16 -11.20 -2.12 10.48
C ASN A 16 -12.48 -2.82 10.01
N ASP A 17 -13.50 -2.91 10.87
CA ASP A 17 -14.78 -3.51 10.53
C ASP A 17 -15.54 -2.65 9.52
N LEU A 18 -15.54 -1.32 9.70
CA LEU A 18 -16.10 -0.39 8.73
C LEU A 18 -15.37 -0.47 7.38
N TRP A 19 -14.04 -0.54 7.39
CA TRP A 19 -13.24 -0.72 6.17
C TRP A 19 -13.58 -2.01 5.43
N LYS A 20 -13.74 -3.13 6.16
CA LYS A 20 -14.13 -4.42 5.57
C LYS A 20 -15.54 -4.37 5.01
N TYR A 21 -16.48 -3.80 5.75
CA TYR A 21 -17.86 -3.61 5.31
C TYR A 21 -17.94 -2.79 4.02
N GLY A 22 -17.20 -1.69 3.96
CA GLY A 22 -17.15 -0.80 2.80
C GLY A 22 -16.37 -1.34 1.60
N ALA A 23 -15.67 -2.48 1.71
CA ALA A 23 -14.72 -2.95 0.69
C ALA A 23 -15.33 -3.14 -0.72
N ASN A 24 -16.62 -3.48 -0.79
CA ASN A 24 -17.38 -3.66 -2.04
C ASN A 24 -18.45 -2.57 -2.26
N GLN A 25 -18.56 -1.60 -1.36
CA GLN A 25 -19.56 -0.54 -1.46
C GLN A 25 -18.96 0.67 -2.19
N LYS A 26 -19.75 1.33 -3.04
CA LYS A 26 -19.34 2.51 -3.81
C LYS A 26 -19.30 3.77 -2.95
N LEU A 27 -18.44 3.76 -1.94
CA LEU A 27 -18.32 4.81 -0.92
C LEU A 27 -17.25 5.86 -1.26
N ILE A 28 -16.35 5.58 -2.20
CA ILE A 28 -15.29 6.50 -2.58
C ILE A 28 -15.81 7.35 -3.74
N ASN A 29 -15.90 8.66 -3.55
CA ASN A 29 -16.11 9.60 -4.65
C ASN A 29 -14.76 9.98 -5.27
N HIS A 30 -14.39 9.31 -6.36
CA HIS A 30 -13.09 9.49 -7.00
C HIS A 30 -13.20 10.47 -8.19
N PRO A 31 -12.34 11.51 -8.29
CA PRO A 31 -12.46 12.56 -9.31
C PRO A 31 -12.43 12.01 -10.76
N ARG A 32 -11.69 10.92 -10.99
CA ARG A 32 -11.59 10.26 -12.30
C ARG A 32 -12.59 9.12 -12.53
N TYR A 33 -13.07 8.47 -11.47
CA TYR A 33 -13.80 7.21 -11.60
C TYR A 33 -15.24 7.28 -11.08
N GLY A 34 -15.66 8.44 -10.57
CA GLY A 34 -16.94 8.62 -9.89
C GLY A 34 -17.02 7.77 -8.61
N SER A 35 -18.23 7.37 -8.26
CA SER A 35 -18.49 6.47 -7.13
C SER A 35 -17.92 5.09 -7.40
N ILE A 36 -16.91 4.70 -6.62
CA ILE A 36 -16.17 3.45 -6.77
C ILE A 36 -15.98 2.78 -5.40
N SER A 37 -15.93 1.44 -5.39
CA SER A 37 -15.56 0.69 -4.19
C SER A 37 -14.05 0.50 -4.04
N PRO A 38 -13.54 0.25 -2.81
CA PRO A 38 -12.15 -0.12 -2.60
C PRO A 38 -11.66 -1.27 -3.48
N ASN A 39 -12.46 -2.33 -3.67
CA ASN A 39 -12.08 -3.46 -4.51
C ASN A 39 -12.06 -3.13 -6.00
N GLU A 40 -13.05 -2.40 -6.52
CA GLU A 40 -13.02 -1.90 -7.90
C GLU A 40 -11.82 -0.99 -8.13
N TYR A 41 -11.47 -0.15 -7.14
CA TYR A 41 -10.31 0.72 -7.23
C TYR A 41 -9.01 -0.08 -7.33
N ARG A 42 -8.79 -1.10 -6.48
CA ARG A 42 -7.63 -2.00 -6.61
C ARG A 42 -7.58 -2.71 -7.96
N GLN A 43 -8.73 -3.19 -8.44
CA GLN A 43 -8.82 -3.90 -9.72
C GLN A 43 -8.39 -3.03 -10.91
N LYS A 44 -8.74 -1.74 -10.93
CA LYS A 44 -8.32 -0.79 -11.99
C LYS A 44 -6.81 -0.61 -12.10
N PHE A 45 -6.06 -0.97 -11.06
CA PHE A 45 -4.60 -0.85 -10.99
C PHE A 45 -3.88 -2.18 -11.19
N ASN A 46 -4.61 -3.24 -11.57
CA ASN A 46 -3.99 -4.45 -12.08
C ASN A 46 -3.13 -4.13 -13.31
N GLN A 47 -1.93 -4.69 -13.39
CA GLN A 47 -0.94 -4.48 -14.45
C GLN A 47 -0.43 -3.02 -14.58
N LYS A 48 -0.78 -2.13 -13.64
CA LYS A 48 -0.22 -0.77 -13.58
C LYS A 48 1.03 -0.76 -12.71
N PRO A 49 2.01 0.12 -12.99
CA PRO A 49 3.21 0.23 -12.16
C PRO A 49 2.86 0.78 -10.78
N CYS A 50 3.50 0.25 -9.74
CA CYS A 50 3.47 0.83 -8.40
C CYS A 50 4.09 2.23 -8.44
N PRO A 51 3.47 3.26 -7.84
CA PRO A 51 4.02 4.62 -7.86
C PRO A 51 5.35 4.77 -7.11
N PHE A 52 5.75 3.77 -6.30
CA PHE A 52 6.97 3.83 -5.49
C PHE A 52 8.12 3.01 -6.06
N CYS A 53 7.88 1.75 -6.42
CA CYS A 53 8.93 0.86 -6.93
C CYS A 53 8.88 0.61 -8.44
N GLY A 54 7.89 1.18 -9.15
CA GLY A 54 7.72 1.03 -10.61
C GLY A 54 7.33 -0.37 -11.09
N LYS A 55 7.36 -1.40 -10.22
CA LYS A 55 7.00 -2.78 -10.59
C LYS A 55 5.51 -2.89 -10.91
N LYS A 56 5.19 -3.67 -11.94
CA LYS A 56 3.80 -3.96 -12.32
C LYS A 56 3.08 -4.64 -11.15
N MET A 57 1.95 -4.07 -10.76
CA MET A 57 1.13 -4.62 -9.70
C MET A 57 0.18 -5.68 -10.25
N VAL A 58 -0.22 -6.61 -9.39
CA VAL A 58 -1.13 -7.71 -9.75
C VAL A 58 -2.34 -7.73 -8.83
N HIS A 59 -3.50 -8.09 -9.36
CA HIS A 59 -4.74 -8.22 -8.60
C HIS A 59 -5.47 -9.49 -9.01
N GLY A 60 -6.18 -10.12 -8.06
CA GLY A 60 -6.88 -11.38 -8.26
C GLY A 60 -6.41 -12.42 -7.27
N LYS A 61 -7.17 -12.57 -6.17
CA LYS A 61 -6.79 -13.43 -5.04
C LYS A 61 -6.49 -14.86 -5.47
N PHE A 62 -7.27 -15.46 -6.37
CA PHE A 62 -7.09 -16.85 -6.79
C PHE A 62 -5.74 -17.10 -7.51
N SER A 63 -5.29 -16.14 -8.32
CA SER A 63 -4.06 -16.27 -9.11
C SER A 63 -2.81 -15.78 -8.37
N HIS A 64 -2.98 -14.84 -7.43
CA HIS A 64 -1.87 -14.14 -6.79
C HIS A 64 -1.87 -14.26 -5.26
N SER A 65 -2.55 -15.30 -4.75
CA SER A 65 -2.44 -15.73 -3.36
C SER A 65 -2.47 -17.25 -3.22
N THR A 66 -2.03 -17.75 -2.09
CA THR A 66 -2.08 -19.18 -1.73
C THR A 66 -2.17 -19.33 -0.21
N GLN A 67 -2.77 -20.42 0.27
CA GLN A 67 -2.78 -20.72 1.71
C GLN A 67 -1.53 -21.48 2.17
N SER A 68 -0.77 -22.08 1.24
CA SER A 68 0.44 -22.83 1.57
C SER A 68 1.67 -21.92 1.52
N HIS A 69 2.41 -21.88 2.63
CA HIS A 69 3.69 -21.18 2.69
C HIS A 69 4.70 -21.73 1.68
N GLN A 70 4.79 -23.06 1.56
CA GLN A 70 5.69 -23.72 0.61
C GLN A 70 5.37 -23.35 -0.84
N GLU A 71 4.07 -23.32 -1.19
CA GLU A 71 3.65 -22.89 -2.53
C GLU A 71 3.98 -21.41 -2.78
N ALA A 72 3.85 -20.57 -1.75
CA ALA A 72 4.19 -19.15 -1.87
C ALA A 72 5.70 -18.95 -2.14
N LEU A 73 6.56 -19.73 -1.49
CA LEU A 73 8.00 -19.76 -1.77
C LEU A 73 8.28 -20.25 -3.19
N LYS A 74 7.65 -21.35 -3.62
CA LYS A 74 7.80 -21.89 -4.99
C LYS A 74 7.39 -20.89 -6.06
N ARG A 75 6.36 -20.08 -5.80
CA ARG A 75 5.90 -18.99 -6.69
C ARG A 75 6.75 -17.73 -6.61
N GLY A 76 7.79 -17.70 -5.77
CA GLY A 76 8.68 -16.55 -5.62
C GLY A 76 8.03 -15.36 -4.90
N TYR A 77 7.14 -15.60 -3.93
CA TYR A 77 6.50 -14.51 -3.18
C TYR A 77 7.41 -13.91 -2.10
N GLN A 78 8.54 -14.56 -1.81
CA GLN A 78 9.54 -14.07 -0.88
C GLN A 78 10.33 -12.90 -1.50
N TYR A 79 10.66 -11.91 -0.68
CA TYR A 79 11.50 -10.77 -1.05
C TYR A 79 12.30 -10.29 0.15
N GLN A 80 13.34 -9.49 -0.08
CA GLN A 80 14.05 -8.78 0.97
C GLN A 80 13.48 -7.38 1.16
N ASP A 81 13.31 -6.97 2.42
CA ASP A 81 13.00 -5.60 2.78
C ASP A 81 14.25 -4.68 2.69
N ALA A 82 14.09 -3.40 3.04
CA ALA A 82 15.17 -2.42 2.99
C ALA A 82 16.36 -2.75 3.91
N ASN A 83 16.17 -3.61 4.92
CA ASN A 83 17.22 -4.04 5.85
C ASN A 83 17.83 -5.40 5.44
N GLY A 84 17.42 -5.97 4.30
CA GLY A 84 17.88 -7.28 3.84
C GLY A 84 17.18 -8.46 4.53
N VAL A 85 16.11 -8.22 5.30
CA VAL A 85 15.39 -9.28 5.99
C VAL A 85 14.42 -9.96 5.02
N ASP A 86 14.45 -11.29 5.00
CA ASP A 86 13.55 -12.09 4.19
C ASP A 86 12.10 -11.99 4.66
N CYS A 87 11.22 -11.77 3.69
CA CYS A 87 9.87 -11.29 3.92
C CYS A 87 8.89 -11.97 2.97
N ILE A 88 7.69 -12.28 3.47
CA ILE A 88 6.57 -12.75 2.65
C ILE A 88 5.27 -12.09 3.10
N ASN A 89 4.47 -11.61 2.15
CA ASN A 89 3.21 -10.95 2.48
C ASN A 89 2.19 -11.98 2.96
N LYS A 90 1.63 -11.77 4.14
CA LYS A 90 0.59 -12.64 4.73
C LYS A 90 -0.55 -11.80 5.28
N ALA A 91 -1.79 -12.20 5.00
CA ALA A 91 -2.98 -11.70 5.67
C ALA A 91 -3.92 -12.87 5.98
N GLY A 92 -4.21 -13.06 7.27
CA GLY A 92 -4.88 -14.27 7.74
C GLY A 92 -4.11 -15.52 7.31
N ASN A 93 -4.82 -16.47 6.68
CA ASN A 93 -4.25 -17.73 6.20
C ASN A 93 -3.71 -17.66 4.76
N TYR A 94 -3.63 -16.48 4.15
CA TYR A 94 -3.19 -16.34 2.75
C TYR A 94 -1.85 -15.60 2.66
N TYR A 95 -0.99 -16.12 1.80
CA TYR A 95 0.23 -15.49 1.32
C TYR A 95 -0.03 -14.82 -0.02
N PHE A 96 0.51 -13.63 -0.24
CA PHE A 96 0.24 -12.81 -1.42
C PHE A 96 1.51 -12.47 -2.19
N HIS A 97 1.36 -12.24 -3.50
CA HIS A 97 2.45 -11.76 -4.35
C HIS A 97 3.05 -10.44 -3.80
N PRO A 98 4.38 -10.22 -3.89
CA PRO A 98 5.05 -9.00 -3.41
C PRO A 98 4.43 -7.72 -3.96
N ASN A 99 4.07 -7.73 -5.25
CA ASN A 99 3.45 -6.60 -5.92
C ASN A 99 1.92 -6.68 -6.00
N TYR A 100 1.27 -7.42 -5.10
CA TYR A 100 -0.21 -7.43 -5.06
C TYR A 100 -0.74 -6.01 -4.80
N VAL A 101 -1.79 -5.60 -5.52
CA VAL A 101 -2.37 -4.25 -5.37
C VAL A 101 -3.00 -4.13 -3.98
N THR A 102 -2.56 -3.12 -3.24
CA THR A 102 -3.18 -2.68 -1.99
C THR A 102 -3.74 -1.27 -2.15
N LEU A 103 -4.67 -0.93 -1.27
CA LEU A 103 -5.23 0.42 -1.16
C LEU A 103 -5.07 0.80 0.30
N ASP A 104 -4.21 1.78 0.54
CA ASP A 104 -3.80 2.22 1.87
C ASP A 104 -4.14 3.70 2.10
N HIS A 105 -3.94 4.18 3.32
CA HIS A 105 -4.24 5.55 3.71
C HIS A 105 -2.96 6.39 3.82
N ARG A 106 -3.00 7.62 3.28
CA ARG A 106 -1.91 8.60 3.43
C ARG A 106 -1.79 9.07 4.88
N VAL A 107 -2.93 9.32 5.51
CA VAL A 107 -3.07 9.68 6.93
C VAL A 107 -3.75 8.53 7.66
N ASN A 108 -3.24 8.20 8.85
CA ASN A 108 -3.71 7.09 9.65
C ASN A 108 -5.23 7.18 9.96
N LYS A 109 -5.97 6.19 9.48
CA LYS A 109 -7.44 6.05 9.64
C LYS A 109 -7.95 5.93 11.07
N ALA A 110 -7.12 5.51 12.03
CA ALA A 110 -7.52 5.45 13.44
C ALA A 110 -7.49 6.84 14.10
N ARG A 111 -6.76 7.79 13.50
CA ARG A 111 -6.70 9.19 13.95
C ARG A 111 -7.69 10.08 13.19
N CYS A 112 -7.91 9.80 11.91
CA CYS A 112 -8.78 10.56 11.02
C CYS A 112 -9.80 9.64 10.32
N PRO A 113 -10.79 9.09 11.03
CA PRO A 113 -11.78 8.18 10.46
C PRO A 113 -12.70 8.83 9.42
N GLU A 114 -12.90 10.14 9.49
CA GLU A 114 -13.61 10.92 8.48
C GLU A 114 -12.94 10.83 7.09
N LEU A 115 -11.65 10.53 7.05
CA LEU A 115 -10.87 10.35 5.82
C LEU A 115 -10.82 8.90 5.33
N LEU A 116 -11.61 7.99 5.92
CA LEU A 116 -11.50 6.54 5.65
C LEU A 116 -11.78 6.17 4.19
N PHE A 117 -12.74 6.86 3.55
CA PHE A 117 -13.13 6.63 2.15
C PHE A 117 -12.87 7.84 1.25
N GLU A 118 -12.17 8.85 1.76
CA GLU A 118 -11.81 10.05 1.00
C GLU A 118 -10.76 9.72 -0.05
N SER A 119 -11.06 9.99 -1.33
CA SER A 119 -10.17 9.64 -2.44
C SER A 119 -8.81 10.33 -2.36
N SER A 120 -8.75 11.52 -1.75
CA SER A 120 -7.52 12.27 -1.47
C SER A 120 -6.63 11.61 -0.41
N ASN A 121 -7.21 10.85 0.52
CA ASN A 121 -6.49 10.14 1.57
C ASN A 121 -6.14 8.68 1.18
N LEU A 122 -6.69 8.19 0.07
CA LEU A 122 -6.44 6.83 -0.39
C LEU A 122 -5.28 6.78 -1.39
N GLN A 123 -4.43 5.77 -1.24
CA GLN A 123 -3.23 5.58 -2.06
C GLN A 123 -3.17 4.14 -2.57
N ILE A 124 -3.10 3.99 -3.90
CA ILE A 124 -2.77 2.72 -4.52
C ILE A 124 -1.27 2.49 -4.39
N ILE A 125 -0.92 1.33 -3.86
CA ILE A 125 0.46 0.95 -3.59
C ILE A 125 0.58 -0.59 -3.67
N CYS A 126 1.74 -1.10 -4.07
CA CYS A 126 1.98 -2.53 -4.04
C CYS A 126 2.29 -3.01 -2.62
N TRP A 127 1.94 -4.24 -2.28
CA TRP A 127 2.02 -4.71 -0.89
C TRP A 127 3.43 -4.59 -0.28
N LYS A 128 4.49 -4.91 -1.03
CA LYS A 128 5.88 -4.72 -0.59
C LYS A 128 6.12 -3.27 -0.13
N CYS A 129 5.82 -2.29 -0.99
CA CYS A 129 6.01 -0.87 -0.65
C CYS A 129 5.05 -0.42 0.46
N ASN A 130 3.84 -0.99 0.54
CA ASN A 130 2.91 -0.69 1.63
C ASN A 130 3.45 -1.13 2.99
N ARG A 131 4.15 -2.27 3.01
CA ARG A 131 4.80 -2.75 4.21
C ARG A 131 6.00 -1.87 4.61
N GLU A 132 6.79 -1.42 3.63
CA GLU A 132 7.89 -0.48 3.84
C GLU A 132 7.38 0.87 4.36
N LYS A 133 6.25 1.35 3.83
CA LYS A 133 5.57 2.57 4.30
C LYS A 133 5.16 2.47 5.77
N GLY A 134 4.47 1.39 6.15
CA GLY A 134 3.91 1.25 7.49
C GLY A 134 3.04 2.46 7.88
N ASP A 135 3.30 3.03 9.07
CA ASP A 135 2.63 4.25 9.57
C ASP A 135 3.36 5.55 9.19
N ASN A 136 4.35 5.52 8.27
CA ASN A 136 5.06 6.71 7.85
C ASN A 136 4.18 7.58 6.92
N ASN A 137 3.60 8.65 7.46
CA ASN A 137 2.82 9.62 6.70
C ASN A 137 3.67 10.44 5.71
N ASN A 138 5.00 10.50 5.89
CA ASN A 138 5.93 11.23 5.02
C ASN A 138 6.52 10.39 3.88
N PHE A 139 6.13 9.11 3.78
CA PHE A 139 6.73 8.15 2.84
C PHE A 139 6.77 8.64 1.38
N GLU A 140 5.70 9.32 0.92
CA GLU A 140 5.64 9.89 -0.43
C GLU A 140 6.61 11.05 -0.64
N ALA A 141 6.78 11.91 0.36
CA ALA A 141 7.73 13.01 0.31
C ALA A 141 9.18 12.49 0.30
N GLU A 142 9.48 11.49 1.14
CA GLU A 142 10.79 10.83 1.17
C GLU A 142 11.12 10.15 -0.17
N HIS A 143 10.17 9.41 -0.75
CA HIS A 143 10.35 8.79 -2.06
C HIS A 143 10.57 9.82 -3.18
N THR A 144 9.82 10.92 -3.16
CA THR A 144 9.98 12.01 -4.13
C THR A 144 11.35 12.66 -4.01
N LEU A 145 11.81 12.92 -2.78
CA LEU A 145 13.13 13.48 -2.52
C LEU A 145 14.25 12.54 -3.01
N ASN A 146 14.13 11.23 -2.75
CA ASN A 146 15.09 10.24 -3.22
C ASN A 146 15.14 10.19 -4.76
N PHE A 147 13.98 10.17 -5.42
CA PHE A 147 13.91 10.21 -6.88
C PHE A 147 14.60 11.46 -7.46
N VAL A 148 14.33 12.64 -6.92
CA VAL A 148 14.96 13.89 -7.38
C VAL A 148 16.48 13.86 -7.16
N ARG A 149 16.95 13.35 -6.01
CA ARG A 149 18.38 13.19 -5.73
C ARG A 149 19.07 12.23 -6.70
N ASP A 150 18.44 11.10 -6.99
CA ASP A 150 19.00 10.11 -7.92
C ASP A 150 19.03 10.66 -9.35
N LEU A 151 17.98 11.38 -9.77
CA LEU A 151 17.95 12.07 -11.05
C LEU A 151 19.06 13.13 -11.16
N ALA A 152 19.28 13.93 -10.11
CA ALA A 152 20.34 14.91 -10.07
C ALA A 152 21.73 14.27 -10.17
N LYS A 153 21.97 13.16 -9.45
CA LYS A 153 23.23 12.40 -9.53
C LYS A 153 23.46 11.85 -10.94
N GLU A 154 22.43 11.24 -11.53
CA GLU A 154 22.51 10.70 -12.89
C GLU A 154 22.81 11.81 -13.90
N ALA A 155 22.16 12.96 -13.78
CA ALA A 155 22.40 14.12 -14.64
C ALA A 155 23.85 14.62 -14.50
N LEU A 156 24.38 14.77 -13.27
CA LEU A 156 25.76 15.20 -13.03
C LEU A 156 26.80 14.18 -13.53
N ASN A 157 26.50 12.89 -13.43
CA ASN A 157 27.36 11.82 -13.93
C ASN A 157 27.41 11.83 -15.47
N ARG A 158 26.26 12.04 -16.12
CA ARG A 158 26.14 11.99 -17.58
C ARG A 158 26.61 13.26 -18.26
N TYR A 159 26.29 14.41 -17.67
CA TYR A 159 26.65 15.73 -18.17
C TYR A 159 27.64 16.34 -17.19
N LYS A 160 28.92 15.98 -17.34
CA LYS A 160 29.98 16.63 -16.58
C LYS A 160 29.89 18.14 -16.81
N LEU A 161 29.81 18.90 -15.71
CA LEU A 161 29.96 20.34 -15.75
C LEU A 161 31.32 20.63 -16.42
N LEU A 162 31.28 21.34 -17.54
CA LEU A 162 32.47 21.81 -18.27
C LEU A 162 33.33 22.69 -17.37
#